data_AF-A0A8T5ETC6-F1
#
_entry.id   AF-A0A8T5ETC6-F1
#
_cell.length_a   1.000
_cell.length_b   1.000
_cell.length_c   1.000
_cell.angle_alpha   90.00
_cell.angle_beta   90.00
_cell.angle_gamma   90.00
#
_symmetry.space_group_name_H-M   'P 1'
#
loop_
_entity.id
_entity.type
_entity.pdbx_description
1 polymer ?
#
loop_
_entity_poly.entity_id
_entity_poly.type
_entity_poly.pdbx_seq_one_letter_code
_entity_poly.pdbx_strand_id
1 'polypeptide(L)'
;EEVQASIDAKLMPPSSLESLPMHCFLPLSYPINRKDNRVSGPLWIGQIGDESIMAGFTEEIAMSLCTTSLDEGKLLSWTERDFELEKRRILRSIRYIQQEAEVADCRCLILTDDLASWQNQGSPPSPNKMIELIQNKGFKAARSHYSKPSFRTNAPWDIIVECLNETQPPM
;
A
#
# COMPACT_ATOMS: atom_id res chain seq x y z
N GLU A 1 5.42 12.55 21.81
CA GLU A 1 6.88 12.75 21.62
C GLU A 1 7.39 12.00 20.39
N GLU A 2 7.25 10.68 20.31
CA GLU A 2 7.72 9.85 19.17
C GLU A 2 7.20 10.34 17.79
N VAL A 3 5.89 10.59 17.68
CA VAL A 3 5.25 11.08 16.44
C VAL A 3 5.78 12.46 16.04
N GLN A 4 5.98 13.36 17.00
CA GLN A 4 6.53 14.69 16.72
C GLN A 4 7.96 14.59 16.19
N ALA A 5 8.80 13.75 16.79
CA ALA A 5 10.16 13.53 16.31
C ALA A 5 10.22 12.93 14.89
N SER A 6 9.24 12.07 14.55
CA SER A 6 9.07 11.53 13.19
C SER A 6 8.74 12.64 12.18
N ILE A 7 7.82 13.55 12.53
CA ILE A 7 7.43 14.70 11.70
C ILE A 7 8.62 15.66 11.51
N ASP A 8 9.32 16.01 12.60
CA ASP A 8 10.46 16.92 12.57
C ASP A 8 11.60 16.38 11.68
N ALA A 9 11.79 15.06 11.69
CA ALA A 9 12.75 14.36 10.84
C ALA A 9 12.25 14.13 9.39
N LYS A 10 11.05 14.61 9.04
CA LYS A 10 10.40 14.43 7.71
C LYS A 10 10.23 12.97 7.31
N LEU A 11 10.06 12.10 8.31
CA LEU A 11 9.86 10.67 8.08
C LEU A 11 8.39 10.34 7.77
N MET A 12 7.47 11.21 8.19
CA MET A 12 6.05 11.17 7.86
C MET A 12 5.52 12.57 7.49
N PRO A 13 4.37 12.66 6.79
CA PRO A 13 3.73 13.95 6.52
C PRO A 13 3.34 14.67 7.82
N PRO A 14 3.36 16.01 7.86
CA PRO A 14 2.85 16.77 9.01
C PRO A 14 1.37 16.46 9.26
N SER A 15 1.03 16.14 10.51
CA SER A 15 -0.34 15.89 10.95
C SER A 15 -0.57 16.49 12.35
N SER A 16 -1.82 16.61 12.75
CA SER A 16 -2.18 16.92 14.14
C SER A 16 -1.70 15.82 15.08
N LEU A 17 -1.60 16.16 16.36
CA LEU A 17 -1.33 15.21 17.45
C LEU A 17 -2.61 14.86 18.23
N GLU A 18 -3.78 15.29 17.75
CA GLU A 18 -5.07 14.99 18.38
C GLU A 18 -5.45 13.52 18.18
N SER A 19 -5.23 13.01 16.96
CA SER A 19 -5.30 11.59 16.63
C SER A 19 -3.91 11.10 16.26
N LEU A 20 -3.40 10.10 16.98
CA LEU A 20 -2.06 9.57 16.70
C LEU A 20 -2.12 8.48 15.62
N PRO A 21 -1.15 8.44 14.69
CA PRO A 21 -1.02 7.35 13.72
C PRO A 21 -0.74 6.01 14.41
N MET A 22 -1.14 4.91 13.76
CA MET A 22 -0.87 3.55 14.23
C MET A 22 0.63 3.27 14.40
N HIS A 23 1.45 3.87 13.54
CA HIS A 23 2.89 3.67 13.48
C HIS A 23 3.56 4.98 13.10
N CYS A 24 4.79 5.21 13.57
CA CYS A 24 5.66 6.27 13.09
C CYS A 24 7.09 5.75 12.92
N PHE A 25 7.88 6.42 12.09
CA PHE A 25 9.29 6.09 11.91
C PHE A 25 10.13 7.03 12.78
N LEU A 26 11.13 6.48 13.46
CA LEU A 26 12.04 7.27 14.29
C LEU A 26 13.39 7.42 13.58
N PRO A 27 14.03 8.60 13.63
CA PRO A 27 15.38 8.75 13.10
C PRO A 27 16.33 7.86 13.90
N LEU A 28 17.40 7.38 13.27
CA LEU A 28 18.35 6.45 13.90
C LEU A 28 18.99 7.02 15.18
N SER A 29 19.09 8.34 15.29
CA SER A 29 19.60 9.06 16.45
C SER A 29 18.60 9.20 17.60
N TYR A 30 17.32 8.84 17.41
CA TYR A 30 16.30 8.96 18.44
C TYR A 30 16.56 7.93 19.56
N PRO A 31 16.56 8.35 20.84
CA PRO A 31 16.77 7.43 21.94
C PRO A 31 15.57 6.47 22.09
N ILE A 32 15.81 5.18 21.95
CA ILE A 32 14.79 4.14 22.11
C ILE A 32 15.15 3.19 23.25
N ASN A 33 14.12 2.69 23.95
CA ASN A 33 14.27 1.55 24.84
C ASN A 33 14.23 0.25 24.02
N ARG A 34 15.37 -0.43 23.86
CA ARG A 34 15.46 -1.68 23.09
C ARG A 34 14.67 -2.86 23.68
N LYS A 35 14.18 -2.74 24.91
CA LYS A 35 13.29 -3.75 25.53
C LYS A 35 11.81 -3.47 25.27
N ASP A 36 11.48 -2.33 24.65
CA ASP A 36 10.10 -2.03 24.28
C ASP A 36 9.70 -2.84 23.04
N ASN A 37 8.73 -3.74 23.21
CA ASN A 37 8.25 -4.63 22.16
C ASN A 37 7.52 -3.88 21.02
N ARG A 38 7.14 -2.61 21.22
CA ARG A 38 6.56 -1.77 20.16
C ARG A 38 7.61 -1.34 19.13
N VAL A 39 8.89 -1.37 19.50
CA VAL A 39 9.98 -0.86 18.66
C VAL A 39 10.56 -1.99 17.81
N SER A 40 10.60 -1.75 16.49
CA SER A 40 11.23 -2.65 15.51
C SER A 40 12.27 -1.90 14.69
N GLY A 41 13.40 -2.55 14.38
CA GLY A 41 14.44 -2.01 13.51
C GLY A 41 15.87 -2.28 13.99
N PRO A 42 16.88 -1.69 13.31
CA PRO A 42 16.76 -0.80 12.16
C PRO A 42 16.20 -1.51 10.92
N LEU A 43 15.52 -0.77 10.04
CA LEU A 43 14.90 -1.30 8.81
C LEU A 43 15.01 -0.29 7.65
N TRP A 44 14.85 -0.79 6.42
CA TRP A 44 14.82 0.04 5.23
C TRP A 44 13.52 0.85 5.17
N ILE A 45 13.64 2.18 5.19
CA ILE A 45 12.52 3.13 5.12
C ILE A 45 12.49 3.96 3.82
N GLY A 46 13.38 3.61 2.88
CA GLY A 46 13.45 4.25 1.57
C GLY A 46 12.34 3.76 0.63
N GLN A 47 12.45 4.16 -0.64
CA GLN A 47 11.53 3.70 -1.68
C GLN A 47 11.65 2.18 -1.83
N ILE A 48 10.53 1.51 -2.05
CA ILE A 48 10.49 0.04 -2.25
C ILE A 48 10.56 -0.36 -3.72
N GLY A 49 10.43 0.61 -4.62
CA GLY A 49 10.52 0.45 -6.06
C GLY A 49 10.76 1.79 -6.73
N ASP A 50 11.08 1.74 -8.02
CA ASP A 50 11.23 2.91 -8.87
C ASP A 50 9.94 3.15 -9.65
N GLU A 51 9.36 4.34 -9.52
CA GLU A 51 8.09 4.72 -10.15
C GLU A 51 8.12 4.53 -11.67
N SER A 52 9.21 4.93 -12.33
CA SER A 52 9.35 4.86 -13.79
C SER A 52 9.43 3.41 -14.27
N ILE A 53 10.17 2.57 -13.54
CA ILE A 53 10.31 1.15 -13.84
C ILE A 53 8.97 0.45 -13.62
N MET A 54 8.32 0.66 -12.47
CA MET A 54 7.04 0.04 -12.13
C MET A 54 5.92 0.44 -13.10
N ALA A 55 5.85 1.72 -13.50
CA ALA A 55 4.88 2.21 -14.48
C ALA A 55 5.04 1.54 -15.86
N GLY A 56 6.26 1.11 -16.20
CA GLY A 56 6.58 0.38 -17.44
C GLY A 56 6.06 -1.07 -17.47
N PHE A 57 5.62 -1.64 -16.34
CA PHE A 57 5.02 -2.98 -16.31
C PHE A 57 3.57 -2.92 -16.82
N THR A 58 3.38 -2.87 -18.14
CA THR A 58 2.05 -2.86 -18.74
C THR A 58 1.54 -4.28 -19.02
N GLU A 59 0.21 -4.46 -18.98
CA GLU A 59 -0.42 -5.73 -19.37
C GLU A 59 -0.10 -6.14 -20.81
N GLU A 60 0.09 -5.17 -21.71
CA GLU A 60 0.46 -5.39 -23.10
C GLU A 60 1.85 -6.02 -23.23
N ILE A 61 2.84 -5.45 -22.54
CA ILE A 61 4.20 -5.99 -22.53
C ILE A 61 4.21 -7.39 -21.88
N ALA A 62 3.49 -7.56 -20.77
CA ALA A 62 3.38 -8.86 -20.12
C ALA A 62 2.71 -9.91 -21.01
N MET A 63 1.70 -9.52 -21.79
CA MET A 63 1.09 -10.39 -22.79
C MET A 63 2.13 -10.84 -23.82
N SER A 64 2.92 -9.92 -24.34
CA SER A 64 3.92 -10.24 -25.36
C SER A 64 5.08 -11.09 -24.85
N LEU A 65 5.52 -10.89 -23.59
CA LEU A 65 6.73 -11.54 -23.06
C LEU A 65 6.44 -12.79 -22.23
N CYS A 66 5.31 -12.81 -21.53
CA CYS A 66 5.01 -13.82 -20.52
C CYS A 66 3.84 -14.73 -20.92
N THR A 67 3.23 -14.50 -22.09
CA THR A 67 2.17 -15.39 -22.60
C THR A 67 2.59 -16.01 -23.93
N THR A 68 2.12 -17.23 -24.16
CA THR A 68 2.27 -17.95 -25.41
C THR A 68 0.89 -18.32 -25.93
N SER A 69 0.74 -18.48 -27.24
CA SER A 69 -0.42 -19.14 -27.82
C SER A 69 -0.41 -20.63 -27.46
N LEU A 70 -1.59 -21.23 -27.37
CA LEU A 70 -1.73 -22.69 -27.35
C LEU A 70 -1.39 -23.25 -28.75
N ASP A 71 -0.19 -23.84 -28.94
CA ASP A 71 0.12 -24.94 -29.90
C ASP A 71 1.65 -25.24 -29.98
N GLU A 72 2.21 -26.41 -30.34
CA GLU A 72 1.72 -27.78 -30.68
C GLU A 72 2.51 -28.89 -29.92
N GLY A 73 3.62 -28.54 -29.24
CA GLY A 73 4.40 -29.50 -28.46
C GLY A 73 4.00 -29.42 -27.00
N LYS A 74 3.17 -30.35 -26.51
CA LYS A 74 2.69 -30.43 -25.10
C LYS A 74 3.85 -30.45 -24.07
N LEU A 75 4.47 -29.31 -23.81
CA LEU A 75 5.46 -29.14 -22.75
C LEU A 75 4.79 -29.19 -21.38
N LEU A 76 3.50 -28.82 -21.32
CA LEU A 76 2.68 -28.80 -20.13
C LEU A 76 1.36 -29.53 -20.39
N SER A 77 0.94 -30.38 -19.45
CA SER A 77 -0.36 -31.09 -19.48
C SER A 77 -1.55 -30.16 -19.14
N TRP A 78 -1.47 -28.91 -19.56
CA TRP A 78 -2.43 -27.86 -19.24
C TRP A 78 -3.58 -27.83 -20.23
N THR A 79 -4.78 -27.57 -19.73
CA THR A 79 -5.95 -27.29 -20.55
C THR A 79 -5.96 -25.81 -20.99
N GLU A 80 -6.80 -25.46 -21.96
CA GLU A 80 -7.06 -24.04 -22.30
C GLU A 80 -7.47 -23.22 -21.09
N ARG A 81 -8.26 -23.83 -20.19
CA ARG A 81 -8.70 -23.18 -18.95
C ARG A 81 -7.53 -22.85 -18.03
N ASP A 82 -6.55 -23.74 -17.90
CA ASP A 82 -5.36 -23.51 -17.06
C ASP A 82 -4.52 -22.35 -17.62
N PHE A 83 -4.34 -22.33 -18.94
CA PHE A 83 -3.69 -21.23 -19.66
C PHE A 83 -4.37 -19.89 -19.41
N GLU A 84 -5.69 -19.83 -19.56
CA GLU A 84 -6.46 -18.61 -19.35
C GLU A 84 -6.43 -18.15 -17.89
N LEU A 85 -6.46 -19.09 -16.93
CA LEU A 85 -6.33 -18.76 -15.51
C LEU A 85 -4.95 -18.17 -15.17
N GLU A 86 -3.88 -18.76 -15.69
CA GLU A 86 -2.53 -18.29 -15.42
C GLU A 86 -2.24 -16.96 -16.13
N LYS A 87 -2.72 -16.79 -17.37
CA LYS A 87 -2.73 -15.50 -18.06
C LYS A 87 -3.40 -14.42 -17.22
N ARG A 88 -4.61 -14.67 -16.71
CA ARG A 88 -5.32 -13.71 -15.83
C ARG A 88 -4.55 -13.39 -14.56
N ARG A 89 -3.83 -14.35 -13.99
CA ARG A 89 -2.99 -14.14 -12.80
C ARG A 89 -1.81 -13.22 -13.11
N ILE A 90 -1.07 -13.49 -14.18
CA ILE A 90 0.06 -12.67 -14.62
C ILE A 90 -0.40 -11.23 -14.87
N LEU A 91 -1.43 -11.04 -15.69
CA LEU A 91 -1.93 -9.70 -16.02
C LEU A 91 -2.39 -8.95 -14.78
N ARG A 92 -3.09 -9.62 -13.86
CA ARG A 92 -3.51 -9.01 -12.59
C ARG A 92 -2.31 -8.58 -11.74
N SER A 93 -1.28 -9.41 -11.62
CA SER A 93 -0.07 -9.08 -10.86
C SER A 93 0.64 -7.87 -11.46
N ILE A 94 0.77 -7.83 -12.79
CA ILE A 94 1.38 -6.73 -13.53
C ILE A 94 0.61 -5.43 -13.34
N ARG A 95 -0.72 -5.48 -13.48
CA ARG A 95 -1.60 -4.33 -13.22
C ARG A 95 -1.40 -3.77 -11.81
N TYR A 96 -1.27 -4.64 -10.80
CA TYR A 96 -1.06 -4.19 -9.43
C TYR A 96 0.31 -3.55 -9.21
N ILE A 97 1.37 -4.10 -9.81
CA ILE A 97 2.70 -3.46 -9.79
C ILE A 97 2.63 -2.08 -10.43
N GLN A 98 1.99 -1.99 -11.60
CA GLN A 98 1.82 -0.74 -12.32
C GLN A 98 1.04 0.30 -11.50
N GLN A 99 -0.05 -0.11 -10.84
CA GLN A 99 -0.86 0.76 -9.99
C GLN A 99 -0.09 1.23 -8.73
N GLU A 100 0.75 0.39 -8.14
CA GLU A 100 1.55 0.75 -6.97
C GLU A 100 2.70 1.72 -7.34
N ALA A 101 3.01 1.91 -8.63
CA ALA A 101 4.08 2.80 -9.10
C ALA A 101 3.93 4.25 -8.58
N GLU A 102 2.71 4.79 -8.61
CA GLU A 102 2.43 6.17 -8.19
C GLU A 102 2.76 6.41 -6.70
N VAL A 103 2.76 5.34 -5.90
CA VAL A 103 2.99 5.36 -4.44
C VAL A 103 4.25 4.59 -4.04
N ALA A 104 5.15 4.31 -4.98
CA ALA A 104 6.39 3.57 -4.72
C ALA A 104 7.32 4.31 -3.73
N ASP A 105 7.19 5.63 -3.65
CA ASP A 105 7.88 6.52 -2.72
C ASP A 105 7.15 6.71 -1.38
N CYS A 106 5.90 6.27 -1.29
CA CYS A 106 5.06 6.44 -0.11
C CYS A 106 5.43 5.39 0.96
N ARG A 107 5.90 5.90 2.10
CA ARG A 107 6.33 5.07 3.25
C ARG A 107 5.18 4.53 4.08
N CYS A 108 4.01 5.16 4.02
CA CYS A 108 2.87 4.82 4.84
C CYS A 108 2.06 3.70 4.18
N LEU A 109 2.24 2.46 4.67
CA LEU A 109 1.37 1.32 4.36
C LEU A 109 0.27 1.25 5.42
N ILE A 110 -0.99 1.19 4.99
CA ILE A 110 -2.16 1.12 5.87
C ILE A 110 -2.90 -0.18 5.62
N LEU A 111 -2.97 -1.02 6.64
CA LEU A 111 -3.85 -2.19 6.67
C LEU A 111 -5.26 -1.74 7.10
N THR A 112 -6.29 -2.09 6.34
CA THR A 112 -7.65 -1.60 6.62
C THR A 112 -8.23 -2.14 7.92
N ASP A 113 -7.88 -3.37 8.28
CA ASP A 113 -8.32 -4.00 9.53
C ASP A 113 -7.69 -3.30 10.75
N ASP A 114 -6.38 -3.07 10.70
CA ASP A 114 -5.65 -2.37 11.76
C ASP A 114 -6.14 -0.92 11.88
N LEU A 115 -6.39 -0.25 10.75
CA LEU A 115 -6.93 1.12 10.73
C LEU A 115 -8.29 1.21 11.43
N ALA A 116 -9.22 0.30 11.11
CA ALA A 116 -10.53 0.26 11.74
C ALA A 116 -10.42 -0.07 13.24
N SER A 117 -9.59 -1.05 13.60
CA SER A 117 -9.35 -1.37 15.02
C SER A 117 -8.75 -0.19 15.78
N TRP A 118 -7.81 0.55 15.18
CA TRP A 118 -7.13 1.67 15.82
C TRP A 118 -8.05 2.88 16.03
N GLN A 119 -8.93 3.14 15.07
CA GLN A 119 -9.93 4.21 15.16
C GLN A 119 -11.24 3.76 15.82
N ASN A 120 -11.28 2.57 16.43
CA ASN A 120 -12.46 1.98 17.06
C ASN A 120 -13.70 1.93 16.14
N GLN A 121 -13.50 1.70 14.85
CA GLN A 121 -14.58 1.49 13.88
C GLN A 121 -14.99 0.01 13.81
N GLY A 122 -16.29 -0.24 13.64
CA GLY A 122 -16.86 -1.59 13.68
C GLY A 122 -16.46 -2.48 12.50
N SER A 123 -16.35 -1.91 11.30
CA SER A 123 -15.93 -2.65 10.09
C SER A 123 -14.72 -2.03 9.40
N PRO A 124 -13.82 -2.84 8.80
CA PRO A 124 -12.74 -2.33 7.95
C PRO A 124 -13.29 -1.62 6.71
N PRO A 125 -12.74 -0.46 6.31
CA PRO A 125 -13.12 0.18 5.05
C PRO A 125 -12.61 -0.64 3.86
N SER A 126 -13.27 -0.49 2.70
CA SER A 126 -12.72 -1.01 1.45
C SER A 126 -11.44 -0.23 1.07
N PRO A 127 -10.30 -0.89 0.78
CA PRO A 127 -9.10 -0.20 0.31
C PRO A 127 -9.38 0.70 -0.90
N ASN A 128 -10.18 0.21 -1.85
CA ASN A 128 -10.53 0.98 -3.05
C ASN A 128 -11.31 2.26 -2.70
N LYS A 129 -12.19 2.21 -1.69
CA LYS A 129 -12.96 3.39 -1.27
C LYS A 129 -12.06 4.42 -0.59
N MET A 130 -11.16 3.97 0.28
CA MET A 130 -10.15 4.84 0.90
C MET A 130 -9.27 5.52 -0.16
N ILE A 131 -8.78 4.76 -1.14
CA ILE A 131 -7.95 5.27 -2.23
C ILE A 131 -8.70 6.37 -2.99
N GLU A 132 -9.94 6.12 -3.40
CA GLU A 132 -10.77 7.09 -4.12
C GLU A 132 -10.94 8.40 -3.32
N LEU A 133 -11.29 8.31 -2.03
CA LEU A 133 -11.48 9.49 -1.18
C LEU A 133 -10.19 10.29 -0.99
N ILE A 134 -9.07 9.61 -0.78
CA ILE A 134 -7.77 10.23 -0.59
C ILE A 134 -7.30 10.92 -1.89
N GLN A 135 -7.49 10.27 -3.04
CA GLN A 135 -7.21 10.86 -4.35
C GLN A 135 -8.08 12.08 -4.63
N ASN A 136 -9.37 12.03 -4.29
CA ASN A 136 -10.28 13.18 -4.42
C ASN A 136 -9.86 14.39 -3.57
N LYS A 137 -9.15 14.14 -2.45
CA LYS A 137 -8.56 15.20 -1.61
C LYS A 137 -7.17 15.67 -2.12
N GLY A 138 -6.70 15.16 -3.26
CA GLY A 138 -5.47 15.62 -3.93
C GLY A 138 -4.19 14.90 -3.48
N PHE A 139 -4.31 13.78 -2.75
CA PHE A 139 -3.17 13.00 -2.29
C PHE A 139 -2.96 11.76 -3.14
N LYS A 140 -1.72 11.28 -3.20
CA LYS A 140 -1.42 10.00 -3.85
C LYS A 140 -1.93 8.86 -2.99
N ALA A 141 -2.67 7.94 -3.58
CA ALA A 141 -3.01 6.67 -2.94
C ALA A 141 -3.15 5.58 -3.99
N ALA A 142 -2.68 4.38 -3.66
CA ALA A 142 -2.91 3.21 -4.49
C ALA A 142 -2.88 1.94 -3.65
N ARG A 143 -3.37 0.85 -4.23
CA ARG A 143 -3.39 -0.44 -3.58
C ARG A 143 -1.96 -0.95 -3.40
N SER A 144 -1.66 -1.52 -2.24
CA SER A 144 -0.35 -2.13 -2.03
C SER A 144 -0.38 -3.62 -2.38
N HIS A 145 0.71 -4.14 -2.94
CA HIS A 145 0.95 -5.57 -3.11
C HIS A 145 1.36 -6.25 -1.79
N TYR A 146 0.59 -6.00 -0.73
CA TYR A 146 0.73 -6.69 0.55
C TYR A 146 -0.29 -7.83 0.66
N SER A 147 0.01 -8.85 1.45
CA SER A 147 -0.84 -10.05 1.57
C SER A 147 -2.22 -9.79 2.18
N LYS A 148 -2.37 -8.66 2.89
CA LYS A 148 -3.63 -8.22 3.50
C LYS A 148 -4.22 -7.00 2.75
N PRO A 149 -5.56 -6.81 2.77
CA PRO A 149 -6.19 -5.61 2.23
C PRO A 149 -5.54 -4.33 2.76
N SER A 150 -4.97 -3.55 1.85
CA SER A 150 -4.12 -2.42 2.22
C SER A 150 -3.92 -1.44 1.07
N PHE A 151 -3.51 -0.23 1.43
CA PHE A 151 -3.15 0.82 0.50
C PHE A 151 -1.94 1.60 1.01
N ARG A 152 -1.23 2.26 0.10
CA ARG A 152 -0.18 3.23 0.42
C ARG A 152 -0.67 4.63 0.10
N THR A 153 -0.17 5.62 0.83
CA THR A 153 -0.49 7.03 0.57
C THR A 153 0.58 7.98 1.11
N ASN A 154 0.64 9.19 0.54
CA ASN A 154 1.37 10.32 1.11
C ASN A 154 0.48 11.28 1.92
N ALA A 155 -0.79 10.93 2.14
CA ALA A 155 -1.72 11.76 2.90
C ALA A 155 -1.30 11.86 4.38
N PRO A 156 -1.46 13.04 5.01
CA PRO A 156 -1.40 13.20 6.46
C PRO A 156 -2.37 12.28 7.19
N TRP A 157 -2.04 11.94 8.44
CA TRP A 157 -2.88 11.07 9.25
C TRP A 157 -4.31 11.60 9.43
N ASP A 158 -4.47 12.91 9.62
CA ASP A 158 -5.80 13.51 9.80
C ASP A 158 -6.69 13.30 8.58
N ILE A 159 -6.12 13.36 7.38
CA ILE A 159 -6.82 13.12 6.11
C ILE A 159 -7.23 11.64 6.01
N ILE A 160 -6.36 10.72 6.45
CA ILE A 160 -6.68 9.28 6.46
C ILE A 160 -7.87 9.02 7.40
N VAL A 161 -7.89 9.63 8.58
CA VAL A 161 -8.98 9.49 9.55
C VAL A 161 -10.27 10.15 9.04
N GLU A 162 -10.17 11.32 8.42
CA GLU A 162 -11.30 12.00 7.78
C GLU A 162 -11.93 11.11 6.69
N CYS A 163 -11.13 10.59 5.76
CA CYS A 163 -11.60 9.67 4.74
C CYS A 163 -12.23 8.40 5.35
N LEU A 164 -11.64 7.86 6.41
CA LEU A 164 -12.18 6.69 7.10
C LEU A 164 -13.58 6.99 7.65
N ASN A 165 -13.78 8.14 8.28
CA ASN A 165 -15.08 8.57 8.80
C ASN A 165 -16.11 8.80 7.68
N GLU A 166 -15.69 9.20 6.48
CA GLU A 166 -16.58 9.30 5.32
C GLU A 166 -17.01 7.93 4.76
N THR A 167 -16.25 6.85 5.04
CA THR A 167 -16.60 5.51 4.55
C THR A 167 -17.77 4.85 5.29
N GLN A 168 -18.12 5.34 6.48
CA GLN A 168 -19.21 4.79 7.28
C GLN A 168 -20.19 5.88 7.72
N PRO A 169 -21.50 5.63 7.73
CA PRO A 169 -22.43 6.52 8.39
C PRO A 169 -22.11 6.60 9.89
N PRO A 170 -22.28 7.76 10.56
CA PRO A 170 -22.16 7.83 12.01
C PRO A 170 -23.16 6.86 12.64
N MET A 171 -22.70 6.09 13.63
CA MET A 171 -23.53 5.21 14.45
C MET A 171 -24.56 5.99 15.27
#